data_AF-A0A7J6CD67-F1
#
_entry.id   AF-A0A7J6CD67-F1
#
_cell.length_a   1.000
_cell.length_b   1.000
_cell.length_c   1.000
_cell.angle_alpha   90.00
_cell.angle_beta   90.00
_cell.angle_gamma   90.00
#
_symmetry.space_group_name_H-M   'P 1'
#
loop_
_entity.id
_entity.type
_entity.pdbx_description
1 polymer ?
#
loop_
_entity_poly.entity_id
_entity_poly.type
_entity_poly.pdbx_seq_one_letter_code
_entity_poly.pdbx_strand_id
1 'polypeptide(L)'
;MSVEERCVYRVNPDNNSWTEIKREAWISSNLYGLSRAIQEFGLARFKSSVTKTMKGFEYVLAKMQGELPTRTLAETATVKARETALAAKVKAKDLASQAQKKQYV
;
A
#
# COMPACT_ATOMS: atom_id res chain seq x y z
N MET A 1 9.11 -18.17 10.55
CA MET A 1 7.94 -18.00 9.66
C MET A 1 8.43 -18.17 8.24
N SER A 2 7.86 -19.08 7.47
CA SER A 2 8.11 -19.20 6.02
C SER A 2 6.96 -18.56 5.26
N VAL A 3 7.29 -17.86 4.17
CA VAL A 3 6.32 -17.32 3.21
C VAL A 3 6.82 -17.69 1.83
N GLU A 4 6.14 -18.61 1.18
CA GLU A 4 6.41 -19.04 -0.19
C GLU A 4 5.35 -18.45 -1.09
N GLU A 5 5.74 -17.73 -2.14
CA GLU A 5 4.83 -17.11 -3.10
C GLU A 5 5.06 -17.70 -4.49
N ARG A 6 3.97 -18.03 -5.18
CA ARG A 6 3.99 -18.43 -6.58
C ARG A 6 3.06 -17.55 -7.39
N CYS A 7 3.60 -16.90 -8.41
CA CYS A 7 2.85 -16.10 -9.37
C CYS A 7 2.96 -16.72 -10.76
N VAL A 8 1.82 -16.95 -11.41
CA VAL A 8 1.73 -17.39 -12.80
C VAL A 8 1.09 -16.28 -13.60
N TYR A 9 1.82 -15.79 -14.61
CA TYR A 9 1.39 -14.74 -15.52
C TYR A 9 0.98 -15.38 -16.84
N ARG A 10 -0.22 -15.08 -17.32
CA ARG A 10 -0.73 -15.59 -18.60
C ARG A 10 -1.52 -14.52 -19.33
N VAL A 11 -1.62 -14.64 -20.64
CA VAL A 11 -2.62 -13.88 -21.40
C VAL A 11 -4.01 -14.35 -20.96
N ASN A 12 -4.92 -13.41 -20.74
CA ASN A 12 -6.28 -13.74 -20.31
C ASN A 12 -6.99 -14.53 -21.44
N PRO A 13 -7.59 -15.69 -21.14
CA PRO A 13 -8.23 -16.54 -22.15
C PRO A 13 -9.44 -15.90 -22.82
N ASP A 14 -10.13 -14.98 -22.13
CA ASP A 14 -11.31 -14.28 -22.62
C ASP A 14 -10.95 -12.98 -23.37
N ASN A 15 -9.79 -12.39 -23.06
CA ASN A 15 -9.34 -11.15 -23.67
C ASN A 15 -7.81 -11.13 -23.85
N ASN A 16 -7.38 -11.29 -25.10
CA ASN A 16 -5.95 -11.32 -25.46
C ASN A 16 -5.19 -10.01 -25.18
N SER A 17 -5.89 -8.90 -24.94
CA SER A 17 -5.25 -7.63 -24.56
C SER A 17 -4.92 -7.53 -23.07
N TRP A 18 -5.43 -8.45 -22.25
CA TRP A 18 -5.22 -8.46 -20.80
C TRP A 18 -4.24 -9.53 -20.37
N THR A 19 -3.45 -9.22 -19.34
CA THR A 19 -2.62 -10.19 -18.64
C THR A 19 -3.28 -10.56 -17.32
N GLU A 20 -3.54 -11.85 -17.13
CA GLU A 20 -4.04 -12.40 -15.88
C GLU A 20 -2.87 -12.86 -15.00
N ILE A 21 -2.95 -12.58 -13.71
CA ILE A 21 -1.95 -12.98 -12.72
C ILE A 21 -2.63 -13.86 -11.69
N LYS A 22 -2.29 -15.15 -11.68
CA LYS A 22 -2.69 -16.06 -10.60
C LYS A 22 -1.61 -16.10 -9.54
N ARG A 23 -1.92 -15.63 -8.34
CA ARG A 23 -1.00 -15.56 -7.19
C ARG A 23 -1.47 -16.46 -6.06
N GLU A 24 -0.57 -17.30 -5.57
CA GLU A 24 -0.77 -18.21 -4.45
C GLU A 24 0.36 -18.00 -3.42
N ALA A 25 0.05 -18.18 -2.14
CA ALA A 25 1.06 -18.10 -1.08
C ALA A 25 0.82 -19.13 0.02
N TRP A 26 1.91 -19.69 0.54
CA TRP A 26 1.93 -20.60 1.68
C TRP A 26 2.66 -19.94 2.84
N ILE A 27 1.95 -19.79 3.97
CA ILE A 27 2.46 -19.10 5.15
C ILE A 27 2.47 -20.09 6.32
N SER A 28 3.66 -20.41 6.82
CA SER A 28 3.85 -21.40 7.88
C SER A 28 4.70 -20.87 9.02
N SER A 29 4.51 -21.44 10.22
CA SER A 29 5.27 -21.10 11.41
C SER A 29 5.46 -22.34 12.28
N ASN A 30 6.71 -22.63 12.62
CA ASN A 30 7.07 -23.77 13.47
C ASN A 30 7.21 -23.37 14.96
N LEU A 31 6.89 -22.12 15.32
CA LEU A 31 6.99 -21.66 16.70
C LEU A 31 5.75 -22.06 17.50
N TYR A 32 5.91 -23.03 18.39
CA TYR A 32 4.85 -23.49 19.28
C TYR A 32 4.34 -22.38 20.19
N GLY A 33 3.03 -22.35 20.46
CA GLY A 33 2.37 -21.33 21.29
C GLY A 33 2.13 -19.96 20.63
N LEU A 34 2.84 -19.63 19.55
CA LEU A 34 2.68 -18.36 18.80
C LEU A 34 2.44 -18.57 17.30
N SER A 35 2.29 -19.81 16.84
CA SER A 35 2.17 -20.16 15.43
C SER A 35 1.09 -19.36 14.70
N ARG A 36 -0.12 -19.28 15.29
CA ARG A 36 -1.25 -18.56 14.72
C ARG A 36 -1.00 -17.05 14.61
N ALA A 37 -0.49 -16.42 15.67
CA ALA A 37 -0.21 -14.99 15.65
C ALA A 37 0.84 -14.63 14.59
N ILE A 38 1.86 -15.47 14.43
CA ILE A 38 2.89 -15.31 13.40
C ILE A 38 2.31 -15.52 11.99
N GLN A 39 1.44 -16.51 11.80
CA GLN A 39 0.77 -16.72 10.51
C GLN A 39 -0.12 -15.54 10.12
N GLU A 40 -0.92 -15.00 11.05
CA GLU A 40 -1.75 -13.82 10.82
C GLU A 40 -0.90 -12.58 10.48
N PHE A 41 0.23 -12.41 11.17
CA PHE A 41 1.21 -11.37 10.84
C PHE A 41 1.77 -11.56 9.42
N GLY A 42 2.12 -12.79 9.05
CA GLY A 42 2.56 -13.14 7.70
C GLY A 42 1.50 -12.84 6.65
N LEU A 43 0.23 -13.16 6.92
CA LEU A 43 -0.90 -12.89 6.03
C LEU A 43 -1.12 -11.39 5.83
N ALA A 44 -1.11 -10.60 6.90
CA ALA A 44 -1.23 -9.15 6.83
C ALA A 44 -0.08 -8.54 6.01
N ARG A 45 1.15 -9.02 6.21
CA ARG A 45 2.32 -8.59 5.44
C ARG A 45 2.19 -8.96 3.96
N PHE A 46 1.75 -10.18 3.66
CA PHE A 46 1.54 -10.65 2.29
C PHE A 46 0.51 -9.78 1.55
N LYS A 47 -0.63 -9.46 2.17
CA LYS A 47 -1.63 -8.54 1.59
C LYS A 47 -1.03 -7.18 1.24
N SER A 48 -0.22 -6.61 2.13
CA SER A 48 0.48 -5.33 1.85
C SER A 48 1.48 -5.46 0.69
N SER A 49 2.24 -6.56 0.65
CA SER A 49 3.16 -6.85 -0.45
C SER A 49 2.44 -6.93 -1.80
N VAL A 50 1.30 -7.62 -1.87
CA VAL A 50 0.48 -7.71 -3.08
C VAL A 50 0.11 -6.33 -3.62
N THR A 51 -0.37 -5.43 -2.75
CA THR A 51 -0.71 -4.06 -3.15
C THR A 51 0.51 -3.29 -3.68
N LYS A 52 1.68 -3.43 -3.04
CA LYS A 52 2.91 -2.77 -3.47
C LYS A 52 3.39 -3.30 -4.81
N THR A 53 3.35 -4.61 -5.01
CA THR A 53 3.74 -5.26 -6.25
C THR A 53 2.86 -4.80 -7.41
N MET A 54 1.54 -4.72 -7.23
CA MET A 54 0.64 -4.22 -8.29
C MET A 54 0.92 -2.75 -8.65
N LYS A 55 1.12 -1.88 -7.66
CA LYS A 55 1.51 -0.49 -7.91
C LYS A 55 2.87 -0.37 -8.61
N GLY A 56 3.81 -1.24 -8.26
CA GLY A 56 5.11 -1.34 -8.92
C GLY A 56 4.97 -1.75 -10.39
N PHE A 57 4.11 -2.73 -10.68
CA PHE A 57 3.81 -3.14 -12.06
C PHE A 57 3.20 -1.99 -12.85
N GLU A 58 2.15 -1.34 -12.34
CA GLU A 58 1.51 -0.19 -12.99
C GLU A 58 2.54 0.91 -13.29
N TYR A 59 3.39 1.24 -12.33
CA TYR A 59 4.44 2.25 -12.50
C TYR A 59 5.43 1.90 -13.62
N VAL A 60 5.95 0.68 -13.62
CA VAL A 60 6.94 0.25 -14.63
C VAL A 60 6.30 0.15 -16.02
N LEU A 61 5.09 -0.40 -16.11
CA LEU A 61 4.37 -0.54 -17.38
C LEU A 61 4.07 0.83 -18.00
N ALA A 62 3.53 1.76 -17.22
CA ALA A 62 3.25 3.11 -17.70
C ALA A 62 4.54 3.86 -18.09
N LYS A 63 5.66 3.61 -17.39
CA LYS A 63 6.97 4.15 -17.76
C LYS A 63 7.48 3.55 -19.08
N MET A 64 7.29 2.26 -19.30
CA MET A 64 7.67 1.59 -20.55
C MET A 64 6.83 2.05 -21.74
N GLN A 65 5.55 2.37 -21.51
CA GLN A 65 4.62 2.86 -22.53
C GLN A 65 4.75 4.37 -22.79
N GLY A 66 5.58 5.09 -22.02
CA GLY A 66 5.79 6.53 -22.17
C GLY A 66 4.63 7.40 -21.68
N GLU A 67 3.70 6.83 -20.91
CA GLU A 67 2.45 7.48 -20.49
C GLU A 67 2.59 8.36 -19.24
N LEU A 68 3.71 8.31 -18.53
CA LEU A 68 3.88 9.06 -17.27
C LEU A 68 4.58 10.42 -17.44
N PRO A 69 4.03 11.51 -16.88
CA PRO A 69 4.83 12.62 -16.40
C PRO A 69 5.71 12.10 -15.25
N THR A 70 7.01 12.34 -15.34
CA THR A 70 8.02 12.12 -14.29
C THR A 70 7.55 12.64 -12.92
N ARG A 71 6.89 11.80 -12.13
CA ARG A 71 6.83 11.98 -10.67
C ARG A 71 7.22 10.69 -10.00
N THR A 72 8.37 10.74 -9.35
CA THR A 72 8.97 9.60 -8.67
C THR A 72 8.17 9.21 -7.42
N LEU A 73 8.28 7.95 -6.96
CA LEU A 73 7.72 7.49 -5.68
C LEU A 73 8.10 8.40 -4.50
N ALA A 74 9.30 9.01 -4.57
CA ALA A 74 9.76 10.01 -3.61
C ALA A 74 8.89 11.27 -3.63
N GLU A 75 8.53 11.79 -4.80
CA GLU A 75 7.63 12.93 -4.91
C GLU A 75 6.23 12.63 -4.39
N THR A 76 5.69 11.44 -4.67
CA THR A 76 4.37 11.04 -4.13
C THR A 76 4.39 10.94 -2.60
N ALA A 77 5.47 10.39 -2.03
CA ALA A 77 5.65 10.36 -0.57
C ALA A 77 5.80 11.77 0.01
N THR A 78 6.49 12.67 -0.68
CA THR A 78 6.68 14.07 -0.27
C THR A 78 5.36 14.85 -0.31
N VAL A 79 4.55 14.65 -1.35
CA VAL A 79 3.21 15.25 -1.48
C VAL A 79 2.31 14.75 -0.36
N LYS A 80 2.26 13.44 -0.12
CA LYS A 80 1.43 12.86 0.94
C LYS A 80 1.85 13.35 2.34
N ALA A 81 3.16 13.47 2.59
CA ALA A 81 3.67 14.05 3.83
C ALA A 81 3.24 15.51 4.00
N ARG A 82 3.33 16.32 2.94
CA ARG A 82 2.87 17.72 2.95
C ARG A 82 1.36 17.83 3.19
N GLU A 83 0.54 16.99 2.58
CA GLU A 83 -0.91 16.96 2.80
C GLU A 83 -1.25 16.62 4.25
N THR A 84 -0.60 15.60 4.82
CA THR A 84 -0.82 15.25 6.24
C THR A 84 -0.38 16.36 7.20
N ALA A 85 0.71 17.07 6.89
CA ALA A 85 1.17 18.20 7.68
C ALA A 85 0.17 19.39 7.60
N LEU A 86 -0.42 19.64 6.43
CA LEU A 86 -1.44 20.66 6.24
C LEU A 86 -2.73 20.32 7.01
N ALA A 87 -3.20 19.07 6.93
CA ALA A 87 -4.37 18.62 7.68
C ALA A 87 -4.18 18.75 9.20
N ALA A 88 -2.99 18.40 9.72
CA ALA A 88 -2.66 18.60 11.12
C ALA A 88 -2.65 20.08 11.52
N LYS A 89 -2.10 20.96 10.66
CA LYS A 89 -2.07 22.41 10.89
C LYS A 89 -3.47 23.03 10.93
N VAL A 90 -4.37 22.61 10.04
CA VAL A 90 -5.77 23.06 10.04
C VAL A 90 -6.45 22.64 11.34
N LYS A 91 -6.33 21.36 11.71
CA LYS A 91 -6.92 20.81 12.94
C LYS A 91 -6.41 21.53 14.20
N ALA A 92 -5.14 21.89 14.25
CA ALA A 92 -4.56 22.66 15.36
C ALA A 92 -5.12 24.08 15.45
N LYS A 93 -5.33 24.75 14.31
CA LYS A 93 -5.97 26.08 14.28
C LYS A 93 -7.42 26.03 14.76
N ASP A 94 -8.18 25.04 14.33
CA ASP A 94 -9.59 24.88 14.73
C ASP A 94 -9.71 24.65 16.24
N LEU A 95 -8.85 23.81 16.81
CA LEU A 95 -8.79 23.56 18.25
C LEU A 95 -8.38 24.81 19.05
N ALA A 96 -7.43 25.60 18.54
CA ALA A 96 -7.02 26.86 19.17
C ALA A 96 -8.17 27.89 19.16
N SER A 97 -8.90 28.02 18.05
CA SER A 97 -10.06 28.91 17.97
C SER A 97 -11.22 28.45 18.86
N GLN A 98 -11.42 27.14 19.04
CA GLN A 98 -12.40 26.61 19.99
C GLN A 98 -11.99 26.88 21.45
N ALA A 99 -10.69 26.80 21.78
CA ALA A 99 -10.19 27.11 23.11
C ALA A 99 -10.34 28.61 23.44
N GLN A 100 -10.04 29.51 22.49
CA GLN A 100 -10.23 30.96 22.68
C GLN A 100 -11.70 31.34 22.89
N LYS A 101 -12.64 30.67 22.22
CA LYS A 101 -14.08 30.88 22.44
C LYS A 101 -14.56 30.43 23.82
N LYS A 102 -13.92 29.42 24.43
CA LYS A 102 -14.25 28.97 25.80
C LYS A 102 -13.66 29.85 26.90
N GLN A 103 -12.70 30.71 26.58
CA GLN A 103 -12.04 31.59 27.55
C GLN A 103 -12.76 32.95 27.74
N TYR A 104 -13.81 33.19 26.95
CA TYR A 104 -14.65 34.40 26.97
C TYR A 104 -16.12 34.12 27.38
N VAL A 105 -16.39 32.96 28.00
CA VAL A 105 -17.69 32.62 28.62
C VAL A 105 -17.51 32.55 30.12
#